data_AF-A0A7J7GJN8-F1
#
_entry.id   AF-A0A7J7GJN8-F1
#
_cell.length_a   1.000
_cell.length_b   1.000
_cell.length_c   1.000
_cell.angle_alpha   90.00
_cell.angle_beta   90.00
_cell.angle_gamma   90.00
#
_symmetry.space_group_name_H-M   'P 1'
#
loop_
_entity.id
_entity.type
_entity.pdbx_description
1 polymer ?
#
loop_
_entity_poly.entity_id
_entity_poly.type
_entity_poly.pdbx_seq_one_letter_code
_entity_poly.pdbx_strand_id
1 'polypeptide(L)'
;MKLLGWWLMLVGSLRMASVWFGFFDIWALRLAVFSNTTMTEIHGRTFGVWTLLTCTLCFLCAFNLDNKLLYLATFLSFIYALGHFLTEYLIYETMAIANLTTVSIFAGTSIIWMLLQWNAHQQINMKRS
;
A
#
# COMPACT_ATOMS: atom_id res chain seq x y z
N MET A 1 -15.16 -12.55 -3.62
CA MET A 1 -14.12 -13.16 -2.76
C MET A 1 -12.80 -13.35 -3.52
N LYS A 2 -12.75 -14.06 -4.65
CA LYS A 2 -11.50 -14.26 -5.44
C LYS A 2 -10.92 -13.00 -6.11
N LEU A 3 -11.76 -12.05 -6.53
CA LEU A 3 -11.32 -10.85 -7.25
C LEU A 3 -10.50 -9.88 -6.38
N LEU A 4 -10.91 -9.67 -5.12
CA LEU A 4 -10.18 -8.83 -4.16
C LEU A 4 -8.81 -9.43 -3.80
N GLY A 5 -8.74 -10.76 -3.61
CA GLY A 5 -7.47 -11.45 -3.39
C GLY A 5 -6.52 -11.29 -4.58
N TRP A 6 -7.01 -11.46 -5.80
CA TRP A 6 -6.22 -11.21 -7.03
C TRP A 6 -5.75 -9.76 -7.13
N TRP A 7 -6.60 -8.79 -6.78
CA TRP A 7 -6.22 -7.39 -6.74
C TRP A 7 -5.11 -7.11 -5.72
N LEU A 8 -5.22 -7.66 -4.51
CA LEU A 8 -4.20 -7.53 -3.47
C LEU A 8 -2.89 -8.21 -3.87
N MET A 9 -2.93 -9.32 -4.61
CA MET A 9 -1.73 -9.93 -5.19
C MET A 9 -1.08 -9.03 -6.23
N LEU A 10 -1.86 -8.38 -7.10
CA LEU A 10 -1.35 -7.44 -8.10
C LEU A 10 -0.69 -6.23 -7.41
N VAL A 11 -1.37 -5.62 -6.44
CA VAL A 11 -0.84 -4.51 -5.65
C VAL A 11 0.42 -4.92 -4.87
N GLY A 12 0.41 -6.12 -4.26
CA GLY A 12 1.57 -6.70 -3.58
C GLY A 12 2.76 -6.89 -4.52
N SER A 13 2.51 -7.38 -5.75
CA SER A 13 3.54 -7.60 -6.77
C SER A 13 4.12 -6.29 -7.28
N LEU A 14 3.29 -5.27 -7.53
CA LEU A 14 3.74 -3.92 -7.89
C LEU A 14 4.62 -3.32 -6.78
N ARG A 15 4.21 -3.48 -5.51
CA ARG A 15 5.03 -3.05 -4.36
C ARG A 15 6.36 -3.79 -4.30
N MET A 16 6.37 -5.10 -4.56
CA MET A 16 7.60 -5.88 -4.60
C MET A 16 8.55 -5.44 -5.72
N ALA A 17 8.02 -5.16 -6.91
CA ALA A 17 8.80 -4.59 -8.01
C ALA A 17 9.40 -3.23 -7.62
N SER A 18 8.63 -2.39 -6.93
CA SER A 18 9.09 -1.10 -6.41
C SER A 18 10.27 -1.25 -5.45
N VAL A 19 10.25 -2.25 -4.55
CA VAL A 19 11.36 -2.57 -3.65
C VAL A 19 12.57 -3.08 -4.42
N TRP A 20 12.36 -3.98 -5.38
CA TRP A 20 13.44 -4.54 -6.19
C TRP A 20 14.22 -3.45 -6.90
N PHE A 21 13.52 -2.53 -7.57
CA PHE A 21 14.13 -1.34 -8.16
C PHE A 21 14.76 -0.42 -7.11
N GLY A 22 14.15 -0.25 -5.93
CA GLY A 22 14.71 0.55 -4.85
C GLY A 22 16.00 0.01 -4.23
N PHE A 23 16.21 -1.31 -4.22
CA PHE A 23 17.41 -1.94 -3.66
C PHE A 23 18.55 -2.07 -4.68
N PHE A 24 18.23 -2.44 -5.92
CA PHE A 24 19.23 -2.65 -6.97
C PHE A 24 19.52 -1.37 -7.78
N ASP A 25 18.57 -0.44 -7.89
CA ASP A 25 18.68 0.83 -8.62
C ASP A 25 18.23 2.02 -7.75
N ILE A 26 19.02 2.34 -6.73
CA ILE A 26 18.79 3.49 -5.82
C ILE A 26 18.64 4.82 -6.59
N TRP A 27 19.25 4.92 -7.78
CA TRP A 27 19.18 6.09 -8.66
C TRP A 27 17.82 6.24 -9.35
N ALA A 28 17.16 5.13 -9.73
CA ALA A 28 15.83 5.14 -10.33
C ALA A 28 14.74 5.50 -9.31
N LEU A 29 14.87 5.05 -8.05
CA LEU A 29 13.95 5.41 -6.97
C LEU A 29 14.10 6.89 -6.56
N ARG A 30 15.34 7.41 -6.53
CA ARG A 30 15.62 8.83 -6.27
C ARG A 30 15.01 9.76 -7.32
N LEU A 31 15.17 9.42 -8.60
CA LEU A 31 14.58 10.18 -9.72
C LEU A 31 13.05 10.04 -9.79
N ALA A 32 12.52 8.86 -9.48
CA ALA A 32 11.09 8.60 -9.60
C ALA A 32 10.26 9.15 -8.44
N VAL A 33 10.78 9.19 -7.20
CA VAL A 33 9.96 9.51 -6.01
C VAL A 33 10.38 10.79 -5.28
N PHE A 34 11.68 11.07 -5.16
CA PHE A 34 12.22 12.20 -4.37
C PHE A 34 13.15 13.08 -5.20
N SER A 35 12.64 13.66 -6.29
CA SER A 35 13.43 14.48 -7.22
C SER A 35 14.05 15.74 -6.59
N ASN A 36 13.63 16.17 -5.40
CA ASN A 36 14.00 17.46 -4.81
C ASN A 36 14.79 17.39 -3.49
N THR A 37 15.11 16.21 -2.95
CA THR A 37 15.84 16.11 -1.67
C THR A 37 16.91 15.03 -1.64
N THR A 38 18.01 15.31 -0.94
CA THR A 38 19.09 14.35 -0.68
C THR A 38 18.66 13.36 0.39
N MET A 39 18.04 12.26 -0.03
CA MET A 39 17.62 11.18 0.86
C MET A 39 18.83 10.37 1.35
N THR A 40 19.07 10.28 2.66
CA THR A 40 20.17 9.48 3.22
C THR A 40 20.00 8.00 2.88
N GLU A 41 21.10 7.28 2.61
CA GLU A 41 21.04 5.86 2.22
C GLU A 41 20.28 4.99 3.22
N ILE A 42 20.37 5.33 4.52
CA ILE A 42 19.66 4.63 5.60
C ILE A 42 18.15 4.78 5.44
N HIS A 43 17.66 5.97 5.05
CA HIS A 43 16.24 6.20 4.85
C HIS A 43 15.68 5.39 3.68
N GLY A 44 16.44 5.26 2.58
CA GLY A 44 16.08 4.41 1.44
C GLY A 44 15.94 2.93 1.81
N ARG A 45 16.87 2.40 2.60
CA ARG A 45 16.81 1.01 3.09
C ARG A 45 15.61 0.78 4.01
N THR A 46 15.33 1.71 4.93
CA THR A 46 14.17 1.63 5.82
C THR A 46 12.85 1.66 5.05
N PHE A 47 12.73 2.53 4.04
CA PHE A 47 11.57 2.58 3.16
C PHE A 47 11.37 1.27 2.39
N GLY A 48 12.47 0.69 1.89
CA GLY A 48 12.47 -0.64 1.27
C GLY A 48 11.98 -1.75 2.19
N VAL A 49 12.51 -1.83 3.42
CA VAL A 49 12.10 -2.83 4.43
C VAL A 49 10.64 -2.64 4.83
N TRP A 50 10.20 -1.40 5.02
CA TRP A 50 8.80 -1.10 5.33
C TRP A 50 7.88 -1.54 4.18
N THR A 51 8.26 -1.29 2.94
CA THR A 51 7.49 -1.70 1.76
C THR A 51 7.42 -3.24 1.65
N LEU A 52 8.51 -3.96 1.93
CA LEU A 52 8.50 -5.44 2.02
C LEU A 52 7.52 -5.96 3.08
N LEU A 53 7.48 -5.32 4.25
CA LEU A 53 6.55 -5.67 5.30
C LEU A 53 5.10 -5.50 4.82
N THR A 54 4.77 -4.35 4.22
CA THR A 54 3.41 -4.13 3.70
C THR A 54 3.05 -5.06 2.53
N CYS A 55 4.02 -5.44 1.71
CA CYS A 55 3.87 -6.41 0.63
C CYS A 55 3.54 -7.80 1.19
N THR A 56 4.24 -8.21 2.24
CA THR A 56 3.99 -9.47 2.95
C THR A 56 2.58 -9.51 3.53
N LEU A 57 2.12 -8.40 4.13
CA LEU A 57 0.72 -8.27 4.58
C LEU A 57 -0.28 -8.43 3.42
N CYS A 58 -0.02 -7.83 2.26
CA CYS A 58 -0.90 -7.96 1.09
C CYS A 58 -1.01 -9.42 0.62
N PHE A 59 0.10 -10.14 0.55
CA PHE A 59 0.10 -11.56 0.18
C PHE A 59 -0.60 -12.42 1.23
N LEU A 60 -0.28 -12.24 2.51
CA LEU A 60 -0.94 -12.96 3.62
C LEU A 60 -2.46 -12.72 3.61
N CYS A 61 -2.88 -11.48 3.41
CA CYS A 61 -4.30 -11.13 3.32
C CYS A 61 -4.95 -11.70 2.05
N ALA A 62 -4.23 -11.77 0.93
CA ALA A 62 -4.76 -12.36 -0.31
C ALA A 62 -4.98 -13.88 -0.19
N PHE A 63 -4.08 -14.58 0.51
CA PHE A 63 -4.23 -16.02 0.77
C PHE A 63 -5.25 -16.33 1.85
N ASN A 64 -5.46 -15.43 2.82
CA ASN A 64 -6.35 -15.67 3.96
C ASN A 64 -7.31 -14.49 4.21
N LEU A 65 -8.22 -14.28 3.24
CA LEU A 65 -9.25 -13.22 3.28
C LEU A 65 -10.29 -13.40 4.39
N ASP A 66 -10.46 -14.61 4.93
CA ASP A 66 -11.44 -14.91 5.98
C ASP A 66 -10.99 -14.42 7.37
N ASN A 67 -9.69 -14.19 7.57
CA ASN A 67 -9.19 -13.72 8.85
C ASN A 67 -9.38 -12.20 9.00
N LYS A 68 -10.39 -11.82 9.78
CA LYS A 68 -10.73 -10.41 10.08
C LYS A 68 -9.54 -9.58 10.58
N LEU A 69 -8.60 -10.20 11.31
CA LEU A 69 -7.45 -9.49 11.88
C LEU A 69 -6.41 -9.13 10.81
N LEU A 70 -6.09 -10.08 9.91
CA LEU A 70 -5.20 -9.84 8.77
C LEU A 70 -5.81 -8.82 7.80
N TYR A 71 -7.12 -8.91 7.60
CA TYR A 71 -7.87 -7.96 6.80
C TYR A 71 -7.75 -6.53 7.33
N LEU A 72 -8.01 -6.35 8.63
CA LEU A 72 -7.92 -5.04 9.29
C LEU A 72 -6.49 -4.52 9.31
N ALA A 73 -5.49 -5.38 9.55
CA ALA A 73 -4.08 -4.98 9.51
C ALA A 73 -3.66 -4.48 8.12
N THR A 74 -4.10 -5.16 7.05
CA THR A 74 -3.80 -4.77 5.67
C THR A 74 -4.51 -3.47 5.30
N PHE A 75 -5.76 -3.31 5.73
CA PHE A 75 -6.51 -2.06 5.59
C PHE A 75 -5.81 -0.89 6.30
N LEU A 76 -5.38 -1.05 7.54
CA LEU A 76 -4.60 -0.05 8.28
C LEU A 76 -3.29 0.28 7.56
N SER A 77 -2.61 -0.72 6.98
CA SER A 77 -1.37 -0.50 6.22
C SER A 77 -1.58 0.44 5.03
N PHE A 78 -2.71 0.34 4.32
CA PHE A 78 -3.05 1.29 3.26
C PHE A 78 -3.35 2.70 3.80
N ILE A 79 -4.03 2.81 4.94
CA ILE A 79 -4.29 4.10 5.60
C ILE A 79 -2.97 4.76 6.03
N TYR A 80 -2.06 4.02 6.67
CA TYR A 80 -0.76 4.57 7.07
C TYR A 80 0.07 5.01 5.88
N ALA A 81 0.06 4.24 4.79
CA ALA A 81 0.71 4.65 3.56
C ALA A 81 0.12 5.98 3.04
N LEU A 82 -1.20 6.07 2.85
CA LEU A 82 -1.85 7.30 2.43
C LEU A 82 -1.55 8.48 3.36
N GLY A 83 -1.62 8.27 4.67
CA GLY A 83 -1.32 9.28 5.67
C GLY A 83 0.11 9.80 5.53
N HIS A 84 1.10 8.90 5.41
CA HIS A 84 2.50 9.28 5.22
C HIS A 84 2.71 10.07 3.93
N PHE A 85 2.16 9.60 2.80
CA PHE A 85 2.27 10.31 1.52
C PHE A 85 1.55 11.66 1.53
N LEU A 86 0.42 11.76 2.24
CA LEU A 86 -0.34 12.99 2.40
C LEU A 86 0.39 14.01 3.29
N THR A 87 1.01 13.57 4.39
CA THR A 87 1.85 14.44 5.24
C THR A 87 3.09 14.89 4.50
N GLU A 88 3.72 14.01 3.71
CA GLU A 88 4.88 14.34 2.89
C GLU A 88 4.56 15.43 1.85
N TYR A 89 3.35 15.36 1.28
CA TYR A 89 2.87 16.37 0.34
C TYR A 89 2.46 17.70 1.01
N LEU A 90 1.66 17.65 2.08
CA LEU A 90 1.09 18.85 2.72
C LEU A 90 2.09 19.61 3.61
N ILE A 91 3.04 18.91 4.24
CA ILE A 91 3.90 19.48 5.28
C ILE A 91 5.33 19.63 4.77
N TYR A 92 5.85 18.63 4.07
CA TYR A 92 7.27 18.59 3.70
C TYR A 92 7.55 19.00 2.25
N GLU A 93 6.53 19.09 1.38
CA GLU A 93 6.64 19.46 -0.05
C GLU A 93 7.75 18.71 -0.83
N THR A 94 8.16 17.54 -0.34
CA THR A 94 9.29 16.77 -0.86
C THR A 94 8.91 15.86 -2.02
N MET A 95 7.62 15.76 -2.36
CA MET A 95 7.10 14.90 -3.43
C MET A 95 6.43 15.66 -4.58
N ALA A 96 6.69 15.19 -5.80
CA ALA A 96 5.96 15.60 -6.99
C ALA A 96 4.51 15.08 -6.95
N ILE A 97 3.55 15.96 -7.27
CA ILE A 97 2.10 15.69 -7.32
C ILE A 97 1.75 14.42 -8.10
N ALA A 98 2.49 14.14 -9.19
CA ALA A 98 2.26 12.97 -10.04
C ALA A 98 2.36 11.65 -9.27
N ASN A 99 3.34 11.52 -8.36
CA ASN A 99 3.55 10.30 -7.59
C ASN A 99 2.48 10.11 -6.51
N LEU A 100 2.04 11.22 -5.90
CA LEU A 100 0.96 11.21 -4.92
C LEU A 100 -0.34 10.72 -5.57
N THR A 101 -0.65 11.17 -6.79
CA THR A 101 -1.86 10.76 -7.49
C THR A 101 -1.85 9.26 -7.77
N THR A 102 -0.74 8.70 -8.26
CA THR A 102 -0.63 7.26 -8.53
C THR A 102 -0.83 6.44 -7.25
N VAL A 103 -0.10 6.77 -6.18
CA VAL A 103 -0.21 6.07 -4.89
C VAL A 103 -1.62 6.20 -4.30
N SER A 104 -2.23 7.39 -4.39
CA SER A 104 -3.57 7.64 -3.88
C SER A 104 -4.64 6.86 -4.63
N ILE A 105 -4.50 6.69 -5.94
CA ILE A 105 -5.41 5.87 -6.74
C ILE A 105 -5.29 4.40 -6.32
N PHE A 106 -4.08 3.83 -6.25
CA PHE A 106 -3.90 2.42 -5.89
C PHE A 106 -4.29 2.12 -4.43
N ALA A 107 -3.92 2.99 -3.49
CA ALA A 107 -4.29 2.82 -2.09
C ALA A 107 -5.79 3.08 -1.86
N GLY A 108 -6.34 4.14 -2.47
CA GLY A 108 -7.75 4.52 -2.37
C GLY A 108 -8.68 3.46 -2.97
N THR A 109 -8.37 2.94 -4.16
CA THR A 109 -9.13 1.84 -4.77
C THR A 109 -9.09 0.59 -3.90
N SER A 110 -7.94 0.25 -3.32
CA SER A 110 -7.81 -0.91 -2.41
C SER A 110 -8.64 -0.74 -1.13
N ILE A 111 -8.61 0.45 -0.52
CA ILE A 111 -9.42 0.79 0.67
C ILE A 111 -10.91 0.69 0.38
N ILE A 112 -11.39 1.30 -0.71
CA ILE A 112 -12.81 1.28 -1.10
C ILE A 112 -13.27 -0.15 -1.33
N TRP A 113 -12.48 -0.95 -2.04
CA TRP A 113 -12.83 -2.34 -2.33
C TRP A 113 -12.87 -3.19 -1.07
N MET A 114 -11.94 -2.95 -0.13
CA MET A 114 -11.96 -3.59 1.17
C MET A 114 -13.16 -3.13 2.03
N LEU A 115 -13.57 -1.86 1.96
CA LEU A 115 -14.73 -1.38 2.69
C LEU A 115 -16.04 -2.00 2.17
N LEU A 116 -16.19 -2.07 0.85
CA LEU A 116 -17.36 -2.65 0.18
C LEU A 116 -17.51 -4.14 0.53
N GLN A 117 -16.41 -4.89 0.49
CA GLN A 117 -16.38 -6.30 0.85
C GLN A 117 -16.73 -6.51 2.34
N TRP A 118 -16.24 -5.64 3.23
CA TRP A 118 -16.60 -5.69 4.64
C TRP A 118 -18.09 -5.45 4.87
N ASN A 119 -18.67 -4.45 4.20
CA ASN A 119 -20.08 -4.11 4.35
C ASN A 119 -21.00 -5.22 3.81
N ALA A 120 -20.63 -5.84 2.68
CA ALA A 120 -21.34 -7.00 2.14
C ALA A 120 -21.32 -8.19 3.12
N HIS A 121 -20.19 -8.43 3.78
CA HIS A 121 -20.05 -9.52 4.75
C HIS A 121 -20.85 -9.28 6.05
N GLN A 122 -21.00 -8.01 6.47
CA GLN A 122 -21.87 -7.62 7.58
C GLN A 122 -23.35 -7.79 7.23
N GLN A 123 -23.77 -7.42 6.02
CA GLN A 123 -25.15 -7.62 5.57
C GLN A 123 -25.57 -9.09 5.54
N ILE A 124 -24.69 -9.99 5.11
CA ILE A 124 -24.99 -11.43 5.09
C ILE A 124 -25.18 -11.98 6.51
N ASN A 125 -24.37 -11.54 7.47
CA ASN A 125 -24.51 -11.94 8.87
C ASN A 125 -25.81 -11.38 9.50
N MET A 126 -26.20 -10.15 9.18
CA MET A 126 -27.47 -9.58 9.64
C MET A 126 -28.70 -10.29 9.05
N LYS A 127 -28.64 -10.75 7.79
CA LYS A 127 -29.75 -11.47 7.14
C LYS A 127 -29.95 -12.90 7.65
N ARG A 128 -28.99 -13.43 8.42
CA ARG A 128 -28.96 -14.80 8.95
C ARG A 128 -29.28 -14.87 10.44
N SER A 129 -29.42 -13.72 11.11
CA SER A 129 -29.97 -13.56 12.46
C SER A 129 -31.47 -13.30 12.40
#